data_AF-A0A6A1V975-F1
#
_entry.id   AF-A0A6A1V975-F1
#
_cell.length_a   1.000
_cell.length_b   1.000
_cell.length_c   1.000
_cell.angle_alpha   90.00
_cell.angle_beta   90.00
_cell.angle_gamma   90.00
#
_symmetry.space_group_name_H-M   'P 1'
#
loop_
_entity.id
_entity.type
_entity.pdbx_description
1 polymer ?
#
loop_
_entity_poly.entity_id
_entity_poly.type
_entity_poly.pdbx_seq_one_letter_code
_entity_poly.pdbx_strand_id
1 'polypeptide(L)'
;MVFGALGLVLRSHFTLRRPLVLFIRKERYSSSLASVQSVPEPVRRHGAGVGGRDSKGYEWKRLNAEELGIETWMISKPARMVLNGLRKKGYEVYLVGGCVRDLILKRTPKDFDIITSAELKEVRKTFMQCEIVGKRFPICHVHVCDTIVEVSSFSTCGSNSSWKFSNYFSKPCGCSGRDYMRWRNCLQRDFTINGLMLDPYTKIVYDYMGGMEDIRKAKVRTVIPANHSFMEDCARILRAVRIASRLGFRFTRETALSVRELSSSVLRLDKGRILMEMNYMLAFGSAEGSLRLLWRFGLLEILLPIQASYFASQGFRRRDERSNMLLYLFSNLDKLVAPDRPCHSSLWIAILAFHKALVDQPCDPVVVAAFSLAVHSSGSLCEAVEIAKRIAQPHEPSFGELLEPQDEFNDAVMDRVIDLAESVKAVIRKMTDQSYVAQAMAEYPQAPCSDLVFIPWALSLRVSKIFECVRRGMERGCVPRREKKIDYESLELGSLKEVRHLFARIVFDTIYPRLQNKENSSLHENSCY
;
A
#
# COMPACT_ATOMS: atom_id res chain seq x y z
N MET A 1 -17.91 -0.61 72.55
CA MET A 1 -18.32 -1.70 71.63
C MET A 1 -18.26 -1.11 70.22
N VAL A 2 -17.14 -1.18 69.49
CA VAL A 2 -16.74 -2.28 68.56
C VAL A 2 -17.95 -2.71 67.72
N PHE A 3 -18.05 -2.41 66.43
CA PHE A 3 -17.23 -2.96 65.34
C PHE A 3 -16.96 -1.95 64.20
N GLY A 4 -15.68 -1.90 63.81
CA GLY A 4 -15.19 -1.23 62.60
C GLY A 4 -14.94 -2.23 61.46
N ALA A 5 -14.86 -1.66 60.26
CA ALA A 5 -14.70 -2.30 58.96
C ALA A 5 -13.49 -3.26 58.86
N LEU A 6 -13.72 -4.43 58.27
CA LEU A 6 -12.66 -5.28 57.74
C LEU A 6 -12.21 -4.75 56.36
N GLY A 7 -11.02 -4.14 56.34
CA GLY A 7 -10.18 -4.09 55.14
C GLY A 7 -9.34 -5.36 55.07
N LEU A 8 -9.33 -6.04 53.93
CA LEU A 8 -8.43 -7.15 53.67
C LEU A 8 -7.57 -6.86 52.43
N VAL A 9 -6.30 -6.70 52.76
CA VAL A 9 -5.09 -6.57 51.95
C VAL A 9 -4.94 -7.80 51.03
N LEU A 10 -4.65 -7.59 49.74
CA LEU A 10 -3.99 -8.59 48.91
C LEU A 10 -2.63 -8.05 48.43
N ARG A 11 -1.58 -8.73 48.87
CA ARG A 11 -0.16 -8.46 48.60
C ARG A 11 0.17 -8.67 47.12
N SER A 12 0.76 -7.65 46.49
CA SER A 12 1.48 -7.76 45.24
C SER A 12 2.90 -8.30 45.48
N HIS A 13 3.18 -9.52 45.01
CA HIS A 13 4.54 -10.05 44.93
C HIS A 13 5.28 -9.41 43.75
N PHE A 14 6.10 -8.39 44.05
CA PHE A 14 7.17 -7.92 43.17
C PHE A 14 8.29 -8.95 43.14
N THR A 15 8.57 -9.54 41.97
CA THR A 15 9.83 -10.24 41.72
C THR A 15 10.77 -9.28 40.99
N LEU A 16 11.78 -8.81 41.73
CA LEU A 16 12.91 -8.03 41.22
C LEU A 16 13.78 -8.96 40.35
N ARG A 17 13.84 -8.75 39.03
CA ARG A 17 14.93 -9.30 38.19
C ARG A 17 15.98 -8.21 37.95
N ARG A 18 17.21 -8.49 38.40
CA ARG A 18 18.43 -7.69 38.19
C ARG A 18 18.88 -7.72 36.71
N PRO A 19 19.65 -6.72 36.25
CA PRO A 19 19.94 -6.52 34.83
C PRO A 19 21.15 -7.34 34.35
N LEU A 20 21.05 -7.91 33.14
CA LEU A 20 22.15 -8.58 32.45
C LEU A 20 22.79 -7.64 31.41
N VAL A 21 23.92 -7.08 31.84
CA VAL A 21 25.18 -6.80 31.12
C VAL A 21 25.09 -6.63 29.59
N LEU A 22 25.32 -5.37 29.17
CA LEU A 22 25.77 -4.97 27.82
C LEU A 22 27.06 -5.70 27.43
N PHE A 23 26.99 -6.58 26.43
CA PHE A 23 28.19 -7.08 25.73
C PHE A 23 28.47 -6.21 24.51
N ILE A 24 29.48 -5.34 24.65
CA ILE A 24 30.18 -4.68 23.54
C ILE A 24 30.96 -5.77 22.80
N ARG A 25 30.59 -6.09 21.56
CA ARG A 25 31.35 -7.04 20.73
C ARG A 25 32.42 -6.30 19.94
N LYS A 26 33.65 -6.44 20.42
CA LYS A 26 34.91 -6.02 19.80
C LYS A 26 35.14 -6.86 18.54
N GLU A 27 35.33 -6.22 17.39
CA GLU A 27 35.84 -6.85 16.18
C GLU A 27 37.17 -7.56 16.50
N ARG A 28 37.25 -8.85 16.15
CA ARG A 28 38.51 -9.58 16.04
C ARG A 28 38.64 -10.08 14.62
N TYR A 29 39.58 -9.45 13.91
CA TYR A 29 40.28 -10.07 12.80
C TYR A 29 40.87 -11.40 13.27
N SER A 30 40.62 -12.47 12.53
CA SER A 30 41.49 -13.64 12.53
C SER A 30 41.62 -14.17 11.12
N SER A 31 42.86 -14.02 10.66
CA SER A 31 43.49 -14.62 9.50
C SER A 31 43.29 -16.12 9.43
N SER A 32 42.88 -16.62 8.27
CA SER A 32 43.40 -17.89 7.77
C SER A 32 43.75 -17.71 6.30
N LEU A 33 45.06 -17.76 6.04
CA LEU A 33 45.67 -17.84 4.73
C LEU A 33 45.45 -19.25 4.17
N ALA A 34 44.89 -19.34 2.98
CA ALA A 34 45.20 -20.41 2.04
C ALA A 34 45.71 -19.73 0.75
N SER A 35 47.00 -19.89 0.54
CA SER A 35 47.79 -19.32 -0.55
C SER A 35 47.46 -19.95 -1.90
N VAL A 36 47.14 -19.14 -2.90
CA VAL A 36 47.48 -19.41 -4.29
C VAL A 36 48.20 -18.18 -4.82
N GLN A 37 49.47 -18.38 -5.17
CA GLN A 37 50.36 -17.36 -5.70
C GLN A 37 49.95 -16.98 -7.13
N SER A 38 49.79 -15.69 -7.39
CA SER A 38 50.05 -15.10 -8.72
C SER A 38 50.52 -13.66 -8.54
N VAL A 39 51.69 -13.37 -9.12
CA VAL A 39 52.46 -12.12 -9.06
C VAL A 39 51.63 -10.90 -9.49
N PRO A 40 51.75 -9.73 -8.83
CA PRO A 40 51.02 -8.53 -9.23
C PRO A 40 51.79 -7.73 -10.30
N GLU A 41 51.20 -7.52 -11.47
CA GLU A 41 51.61 -6.46 -12.39
C GLU A 41 51.11 -5.08 -11.90
N PRO A 42 51.88 -4.00 -12.10
CA PRO A 42 51.52 -2.67 -11.60
C PRO A 42 50.40 -2.06 -12.45
N VAL A 43 49.20 -1.98 -11.89
CA VAL A 43 48.10 -1.20 -12.48
C VAL A 43 48.47 0.28 -12.44
N ARG A 44 48.78 0.82 -13.61
CA ARG A 44 48.99 2.24 -13.89
C ARG A 44 47.81 3.05 -13.34
N ARG A 45 48.12 4.07 -12.52
CA ARG A 45 47.20 5.15 -12.19
C ARG A 45 46.75 5.83 -13.49
N HIS A 46 45.55 5.54 -13.94
CA HIS A 46 44.83 6.42 -14.85
C HIS A 46 43.94 7.31 -14.00
N GLY A 47 44.34 8.58 -13.91
CA GLY A 47 43.46 9.64 -13.46
C GLY A 47 42.28 9.71 -14.42
N ALA A 48 41.19 9.04 -14.08
CA ALA A 48 39.91 9.23 -14.73
C ALA A 48 39.27 10.47 -14.10
N GLY A 49 39.31 11.57 -14.85
CA GLY A 49 38.62 12.80 -14.51
C GLY A 49 37.18 12.51 -14.12
N VAL A 50 36.75 13.14 -13.02
CA VAL A 50 35.36 13.19 -12.59
C VAL A 50 34.60 13.94 -13.69
N GLY A 51 34.06 13.18 -14.65
CA GLY A 51 33.17 13.68 -15.68
C GLY A 51 31.85 14.09 -15.05
N GLY A 52 31.70 15.38 -14.78
CA GLY A 52 30.43 15.99 -14.41
C GLY A 52 29.40 15.83 -15.54
N ARG A 53 28.36 15.03 -15.29
CA ARG A 53 27.07 14.95 -15.98
C ARG A 53 26.08 14.46 -14.89
N ASP A 54 25.02 15.13 -14.48
CA ASP A 54 24.22 16.23 -15.01
C ASP A 54 23.79 17.12 -13.83
N SER A 55 24.31 18.34 -13.72
CA SER A 55 23.72 19.39 -12.89
C SER A 55 23.11 20.48 -13.78
N LYS A 56 22.37 20.06 -14.83
CA LYS A 56 21.39 20.95 -15.46
C LYS A 56 20.23 21.09 -14.48
N GLY A 57 20.19 22.22 -13.78
CA GLY A 57 19.00 22.59 -13.00
C GLY A 57 17.76 22.49 -13.89
N TYR A 58 16.65 21.98 -13.34
CA TYR A 58 15.40 21.88 -14.09
C TYR A 58 14.97 23.29 -14.52
N GLU A 59 14.74 23.45 -15.82
CA GLU A 59 14.13 24.67 -16.35
C GLU A 59 12.69 24.76 -15.84
N TRP A 60 12.34 25.90 -15.26
CA TRP A 60 11.01 26.14 -14.72
C TRP A 60 10.01 26.29 -15.85
N LYS A 61 8.98 25.43 -15.86
CA LYS A 61 7.96 25.39 -16.91
C LYS A 61 6.62 25.85 -16.35
N ARG A 62 5.90 26.62 -17.17
CA ARG A 62 4.51 27.00 -16.97
C ARG A 62 3.74 26.46 -18.16
N LEU A 63 2.82 25.54 -17.91
CA LEU A 63 2.05 24.85 -18.93
C LEU A 63 0.59 25.23 -18.79
N ASN A 64 -0.12 25.34 -19.92
CA ASN A 64 -1.55 25.58 -19.91
C ASN A 64 -2.27 24.29 -19.48
N ALA A 65 -3.15 24.39 -18.48
CA ALA A 65 -3.90 23.25 -17.95
C ALA A 65 -4.88 22.66 -18.98
N GLU A 66 -5.43 23.49 -19.87
CA GLU A 66 -6.35 23.06 -20.93
C GLU A 66 -5.63 22.23 -22.00
N GLU A 67 -4.41 22.61 -22.37
CA GLU A 67 -3.56 21.82 -23.27
C GLU A 67 -3.20 20.45 -22.69
N LEU A 68 -3.17 20.35 -21.35
CA LEU A 68 -2.99 19.10 -20.62
C LEU A 68 -4.29 18.32 -20.41
N GLY A 69 -5.43 18.82 -20.92
CA GLY A 69 -6.74 18.20 -20.80
C GLY A 69 -7.35 18.27 -19.40
N ILE A 70 -6.90 19.21 -18.56
CA ILE A 70 -7.43 19.40 -17.22
C ILE A 70 -8.62 20.34 -17.29
N GLU A 71 -9.78 19.84 -16.89
CA GLU A 71 -11.01 20.61 -16.85
C GLU A 71 -11.52 20.83 -15.42
N THR A 72 -12.21 21.94 -15.20
CA THR A 72 -12.68 22.33 -13.86
C THR A 72 -13.66 21.34 -13.23
N TRP A 73 -14.43 20.59 -14.05
CA TRP A 73 -15.36 19.58 -13.55
C TRP A 73 -14.65 18.36 -12.96
N MET A 74 -13.40 18.11 -13.35
CA MET A 74 -12.58 17.04 -12.77
C MET A 74 -12.20 17.33 -11.33
N ILE A 75 -12.27 18.60 -10.89
CA ILE A 75 -12.02 19.01 -9.51
C ILE A 75 -13.30 18.83 -8.70
N SER A 76 -13.21 18.05 -7.62
CA SER A 76 -14.36 17.73 -6.77
C SER A 76 -15.07 18.99 -6.26
N LYS A 77 -16.41 18.91 -6.14
CA LYS A 77 -17.22 20.02 -5.63
C LYS A 77 -16.74 20.50 -4.24
N PRO A 78 -16.43 19.62 -3.26
CA PRO A 78 -15.83 20.02 -1.98
C PRO A 78 -14.53 20.82 -2.14
N ALA A 79 -13.59 20.34 -2.97
CA ALA A 79 -12.32 21.04 -3.20
C ALA A 79 -12.54 22.41 -3.84
N ARG A 80 -13.45 22.53 -4.82
CA ARG A 80 -13.82 23.82 -5.42
C ARG A 80 -14.43 24.79 -4.42
N MET A 81 -15.22 24.32 -3.45
CA MET A 81 -15.76 25.19 -2.38
C MET A 81 -14.65 25.78 -1.52
N VAL A 82 -13.67 24.96 -1.12
CA VAL A 82 -12.52 25.42 -0.32
C VAL A 82 -11.63 26.38 -1.12
N LEU A 83 -11.31 26.03 -2.37
CA LEU A 83 -10.54 26.89 -3.28
C LEU A 83 -11.21 28.26 -3.43
N ASN A 84 -12.53 28.30 -3.65
CA ASN A 84 -13.29 29.54 -3.83
C ASN A 84 -13.36 30.36 -2.54
N GLY A 85 -13.55 29.70 -1.39
CA GLY A 85 -13.61 30.35 -0.08
C GLY A 85 -12.33 31.10 0.25
N LEU A 86 -11.17 30.46 0.06
CA LEU A 86 -9.87 31.07 0.28
C LEU A 86 -9.58 32.18 -0.73
N ARG A 87 -9.89 31.97 -2.02
CA ARG A 87 -9.68 33.00 -3.05
C ARG A 87 -10.51 34.26 -2.80
N LYS A 88 -11.75 34.13 -2.35
CA LYS A 88 -12.62 35.28 -1.99
C LYS A 88 -12.03 36.14 -0.87
N LYS A 89 -11.18 35.58 -0.01
CA LYS A 89 -10.46 36.30 1.05
C LYS A 89 -9.14 36.92 0.56
N GLY A 90 -8.79 36.76 -0.72
CA GLY A 90 -7.59 37.33 -1.33
C GLY A 90 -6.34 36.46 -1.24
N TYR A 91 -6.47 35.19 -0.82
CA TYR A 91 -5.33 34.27 -0.73
C TYR A 91 -5.04 33.58 -2.06
N GLU A 92 -3.74 33.33 -2.34
CA GLU A 92 -3.32 32.48 -3.45
C GLU A 92 -3.53 31.02 -3.07
N VAL A 93 -4.11 30.22 -3.98
CA VAL A 93 -4.40 28.80 -3.74
C VAL A 93 -3.98 27.94 -4.93
N TYR A 94 -3.48 26.75 -4.64
CA TYR A 94 -3.01 25.80 -5.64
C TYR A 94 -3.44 24.38 -5.27
N LEU A 95 -3.81 23.59 -6.26
CA LEU A 95 -3.85 22.14 -6.14
C LEU A 95 -2.45 21.59 -6.31
N VAL A 96 -2.09 20.56 -5.54
CA VAL A 96 -0.70 20.06 -5.50
C VAL A 96 -0.63 18.56 -5.29
N GLY A 97 0.49 17.94 -5.65
CA GLY A 97 0.75 16.55 -5.30
C GLY A 97 0.11 15.54 -6.24
N GLY A 98 -0.41 14.47 -5.66
CA GLY A 98 -0.97 13.34 -6.40
C GLY A 98 -2.17 13.72 -7.26
N CYS A 99 -2.98 14.69 -6.82
CA CYS A 99 -4.17 15.11 -7.54
C CYS A 99 -3.83 15.75 -8.89
N VAL A 100 -2.83 16.63 -8.95
CA VAL A 100 -2.40 17.29 -10.20
C VAL A 100 -1.85 16.26 -11.18
N ARG A 101 -1.01 15.34 -10.69
CA ARG A 101 -0.48 14.23 -11.49
C ARG A 101 -1.59 13.36 -12.07
N ASP A 102 -2.55 12.97 -11.23
CA ASP A 102 -3.64 12.08 -11.63
C ASP A 102 -4.55 12.77 -12.66
N LEU A 103 -4.84 14.07 -12.49
CA LEU A 103 -5.56 14.88 -13.48
C LEU A 103 -4.84 14.91 -14.83
N ILE A 104 -3.52 15.14 -14.86
CA ILE A 104 -2.71 15.15 -16.08
C ILE A 104 -2.73 13.77 -16.77
N LEU A 105 -2.74 12.70 -15.99
CA LEU A 105 -2.83 11.32 -16.48
C LEU A 105 -4.27 10.90 -16.83
N LYS A 106 -5.25 11.80 -16.74
CA LYS A 106 -6.68 11.51 -16.95
C LYS A 106 -7.20 10.37 -16.05
N ARG A 107 -6.69 10.31 -14.82
CA ARG A 107 -7.09 9.34 -13.79
C ARG A 107 -7.83 10.05 -12.67
N THR A 108 -8.73 9.34 -11.99
CA THR A 108 -9.43 9.87 -10.82
C THR A 108 -8.44 10.07 -9.66
N PRO A 109 -8.30 11.31 -9.13
CA PRO A 109 -7.56 11.55 -7.90
C PRO A 109 -8.22 10.86 -6.71
N LYS A 110 -7.41 10.39 -5.76
CA LYS A 110 -7.91 9.86 -4.48
C LYS A 110 -8.44 10.98 -3.59
N ASP A 111 -7.66 12.05 -3.51
CA ASP A 111 -7.86 13.21 -2.65
C ASP A 111 -7.42 14.48 -3.41
N PHE A 112 -7.87 15.64 -2.94
CA PHE A 112 -7.48 16.93 -3.48
C PHE A 112 -6.77 17.75 -2.39
N ASP A 113 -5.45 17.79 -2.47
CA ASP A 113 -4.64 18.59 -1.56
C ASP A 113 -4.54 20.03 -2.07
N ILE A 114 -4.84 20.99 -1.18
CA ILE A 114 -4.74 22.42 -1.47
C ILE A 114 -3.56 23.00 -0.68
N ILE A 115 -2.77 23.85 -1.31
CA ILE A 115 -1.83 24.73 -0.62
C ILE A 115 -2.23 26.18 -0.82
N THR A 116 -2.06 26.99 0.23
CA THR A 116 -2.45 28.40 0.24
C THR A 116 -1.38 29.32 0.80
N SER A 117 -1.43 30.59 0.41
CA SER A 117 -0.65 31.67 1.04
C SER A 117 -1.17 32.05 2.43
N ALA A 118 -2.40 31.67 2.78
CA ALA A 118 -2.97 31.90 4.11
C ALA A 118 -2.22 31.09 5.17
N GLU A 119 -2.07 31.63 6.38
CA GLU A 119 -1.65 30.85 7.54
C GLU A 119 -2.75 29.89 7.99
N LEU A 120 -2.38 28.77 8.64
CA LEU A 120 -3.36 27.77 9.10
C LEU A 120 -4.44 28.36 10.03
N LYS A 121 -4.08 29.36 10.84
CA LYS A 121 -5.04 30.07 11.70
C LYS A 121 -6.04 30.89 10.88
N GLU A 122 -5.64 31.44 9.75
CA GLU A 122 -6.52 32.19 8.84
C GLU A 122 -7.44 31.26 8.04
N VAL A 123 -6.93 30.09 7.63
CA VAL A 123 -7.75 29.02 7.04
C VAL A 123 -8.84 28.61 8.03
N ARG A 124 -8.49 28.39 9.30
CA ARG A 124 -9.46 28.05 10.36
C ARG A 124 -10.48 29.17 10.62
N LYS A 125 -10.11 30.43 10.47
CA LYS A 125 -11.06 31.57 10.54
C LYS A 125 -11.98 31.64 9.32
N THR A 126 -11.54 31.11 8.18
CA THR A 126 -12.30 31.14 6.93
C THR A 126 -13.38 30.06 6.89
N PHE A 127 -13.13 28.90 7.49
CA PHE A 127 -14.04 27.76 7.49
C PHE A 127 -14.42 27.35 8.92
N MET A 128 -15.72 27.40 9.23
CA MET A 128 -16.25 27.08 10.56
C MET A 128 -15.93 25.66 11.01
N GLN A 129 -16.02 24.68 10.10
CA GLN A 129 -15.69 23.29 10.36
C GLN A 129 -14.28 22.98 9.84
N CYS A 130 -13.27 23.47 10.57
CA CYS A 130 -11.86 23.27 10.26
C CYS A 130 -11.08 22.88 11.52
N GLU A 131 -10.32 21.79 11.41
CA GLU A 131 -9.39 21.35 12.45
C GLU A 131 -7.95 21.46 11.96
N ILE A 132 -7.02 21.86 12.83
CA ILE A 132 -5.59 21.80 12.54
C ILE A 132 -5.06 20.51 13.14
N VAL A 133 -4.59 19.60 12.30
CA VAL A 133 -4.05 18.31 12.71
C VAL A 133 -2.55 18.24 12.45
N GLY A 134 -1.85 17.37 13.18
CA GLY A 134 -0.42 17.14 13.01
C GLY A 134 0.45 18.08 13.85
N LYS A 135 1.38 17.51 14.62
CA LYS A 135 2.33 18.28 15.46
C LYS A 135 3.53 18.78 14.68
N ARG A 136 4.13 17.90 13.86
CA ARG A 136 5.36 18.20 13.09
C ARG A 136 5.07 18.88 11.76
N PHE A 137 3.99 18.46 11.10
CA PHE A 137 3.54 19.00 9.82
C PHE A 137 2.08 19.39 9.99
N PRO A 138 1.80 20.56 10.60
CA PRO A 138 0.42 20.96 10.84
C PRO A 138 -0.27 21.25 9.51
N ILE A 139 -1.45 20.68 9.32
CA ILE A 139 -2.32 20.88 8.15
C ILE A 139 -3.75 21.14 8.63
N CYS A 140 -4.54 21.83 7.83
CA CYS A 140 -5.96 22.04 8.10
C CYS A 140 -6.78 20.94 7.42
N HIS A 141 -7.62 20.25 8.19
CA HIS A 141 -8.72 19.44 7.68
C HIS A 141 -9.98 20.31 7.61
N VAL A 142 -10.39 20.66 6.41
CA VAL A 142 -11.62 21.42 6.17
C VAL A 142 -12.74 20.43 5.84
N HIS A 143 -13.76 20.36 6.70
CA HIS A 143 -14.91 19.50 6.48
C HIS A 143 -15.91 20.20 5.58
N VAL A 144 -16.26 19.56 4.47
CA VAL A 144 -17.26 20.03 3.52
C VAL A 144 -18.21 18.88 3.22
N CYS A 145 -19.42 18.96 3.76
CA CYS A 145 -20.36 17.82 3.78
C CYS A 145 -19.69 16.60 4.44
N ASP A 146 -19.73 15.43 3.79
CA ASP A 146 -19.13 14.19 4.29
C ASP A 146 -17.69 13.98 3.81
N THR A 147 -17.04 15.02 3.26
CA THR A 147 -15.69 14.95 2.71
C THR A 147 -14.74 15.87 3.46
N ILE A 148 -13.50 15.42 3.67
CA ILE A 148 -12.41 16.21 4.23
C ILE A 148 -11.52 16.68 3.09
N VAL A 149 -11.20 17.97 3.07
CA VAL A 149 -10.23 18.57 2.15
C VAL A 149 -9.02 19.03 2.96
N GLU A 150 -7.84 18.52 2.59
CA GLU A 150 -6.59 18.89 3.22
C GLU A 150 -6.07 20.23 2.67
N VAL A 151 -5.80 21.17 3.58
CA VAL A 151 -5.27 22.50 3.25
C VAL A 151 -3.97 22.74 4.01
N SER A 152 -2.89 22.94 3.27
CA SER A 152 -1.56 23.27 3.79
C SER A 152 -1.21 24.74 3.55
N SER A 153 -0.29 25.30 4.34
CA SER A 153 0.23 26.66 4.14
C SER A 153 1.68 26.65 3.68
N PHE A 154 2.07 27.61 2.83
CA PHE A 154 3.47 27.83 2.47
C PHE A 154 4.35 28.17 3.69
N SER A 155 3.80 28.83 4.72
CA SER A 155 4.55 29.24 5.91
C SER A 155 4.97 28.07 6.79
N THR A 156 4.13 27.03 6.85
CA THR A 156 4.39 25.80 7.61
C THR A 156 5.55 24.99 7.04
N CYS A 157 5.78 25.09 5.73
CA CYS A 157 6.94 24.48 5.08
C CYS A 157 8.26 25.21 5.43
N GLY A 158 8.24 26.36 6.11
CA GLY A 158 9.39 27.24 6.26
C GLY A 158 10.39 26.89 7.37
N SER A 159 9.97 26.27 8.48
CA SER A 159 10.70 26.50 9.76
C SER A 159 11.96 25.65 10.01
N ASN A 160 12.12 24.45 9.41
CA ASN A 160 13.19 23.51 9.83
C ASN A 160 14.10 22.97 8.72
N SER A 161 13.90 23.36 7.46
CA SER A 161 14.51 22.67 6.30
C SER A 161 15.48 23.52 5.46
N SER A 162 15.57 24.84 5.70
CA SER A 162 16.31 25.78 4.84
C SER A 162 17.79 25.42 4.63
N TRP A 163 18.43 24.81 5.63
CA TRP A 163 19.84 24.43 5.59
C TRP A 163 20.13 23.14 4.82
N LYS A 164 19.14 22.26 4.63
CA LYS A 164 19.36 20.93 4.04
C LYS A 164 19.29 20.94 2.51
N PHE A 165 18.47 21.82 1.94
CA PHE A 165 18.25 21.89 0.49
C PHE A 165 19.23 22.81 -0.24
N SER A 166 19.87 23.76 0.46
CA SER A 166 20.88 24.66 -0.11
C SER A 166 22.09 23.93 -0.71
N ASN A 167 22.38 22.72 -0.23
CA ASN A 167 23.48 21.89 -0.74
C ASN A 167 23.17 21.24 -2.09
N TYR A 168 21.89 21.10 -2.45
CA TYR A 168 21.47 20.45 -3.70
C TYR A 168 20.94 21.44 -4.73
N PHE A 169 20.37 22.54 -4.28
CA PHE A 169 19.76 23.53 -5.13
C PHE A 169 20.15 24.94 -4.74
N SER A 170 20.71 25.68 -5.71
CA SER A 170 20.90 27.12 -5.58
C SER A 170 19.60 27.85 -5.89
N LYS A 171 19.33 28.94 -5.16
CA LYS A 171 18.21 29.82 -5.48
C LYS A 171 18.38 30.33 -6.92
N PRO A 172 17.39 30.14 -7.82
CA PRO A 172 17.50 30.63 -9.17
C PRO A 172 17.54 32.17 -9.19
N CYS A 173 18.48 32.72 -9.95
CA CYS A 173 18.66 34.16 -10.10
C CYS A 173 17.44 34.79 -10.80
N GLY A 174 17.00 35.96 -10.33
CA GLY A 174 15.91 36.71 -10.96
C GLY A 174 14.49 36.15 -10.72
N CYS A 175 14.30 35.16 -9.82
CA CYS A 175 12.97 34.62 -9.53
C CYS A 175 12.10 35.59 -8.73
N SER A 176 10.81 35.68 -9.07
CA SER A 176 9.84 36.43 -8.27
C SER A 176 9.69 35.81 -6.88
N GLY A 177 9.33 36.61 -5.86
CA GLY A 177 9.10 36.10 -4.51
C GLY A 177 8.06 34.99 -4.45
N ARG A 178 7.04 35.05 -5.34
CA ARG A 178 6.00 34.03 -5.44
C ARG A 178 6.48 32.72 -6.04
N ASP A 179 7.23 32.79 -7.13
CA ASP A 179 7.82 31.58 -7.73
C ASP A 179 8.80 30.92 -6.75
N TYR A 180 9.57 31.71 -6.00
CA TYR A 180 10.45 31.19 -4.96
C TYR A 180 9.69 30.41 -3.88
N MET A 181 8.54 30.91 -3.42
CA MET A 181 7.70 30.19 -2.44
C MET A 181 7.15 28.87 -3.00
N ARG A 182 6.63 28.88 -4.23
CA ARG A 182 6.10 27.68 -4.90
C ARG A 182 7.19 26.63 -5.11
N TRP A 183 8.34 27.04 -5.65
CA TRP A 183 9.51 26.20 -5.82
C TRP A 183 9.99 25.59 -4.50
N ARG A 184 10.08 26.39 -3.43
CA ARG A 184 10.49 25.91 -2.10
C ARG A 184 9.54 24.87 -1.53
N ASN A 185 8.22 24.97 -1.80
CA ASN A 185 7.28 23.91 -1.42
C ASN A 185 7.54 22.62 -2.21
N CYS A 186 7.78 22.72 -3.52
CA CYS A 186 8.05 21.56 -4.38
C CYS A 186 9.30 20.79 -3.93
N LEU A 187 10.33 21.48 -3.43
CA LEU A 187 11.55 20.86 -2.94
C LEU A 187 11.34 19.91 -1.75
N GLN A 188 10.31 20.12 -0.95
CA GLN A 188 10.06 19.31 0.26
C GLN A 188 9.25 18.04 -0.04
N ARG A 189 8.82 17.89 -1.28
CA ARG A 189 8.00 16.76 -1.71
C ARG A 189 8.86 15.54 -1.97
N ASP A 190 8.21 14.39 -1.98
CA ASP A 190 8.85 13.10 -2.11
C ASP A 190 9.37 12.85 -3.54
N PHE A 191 8.51 13.03 -4.55
CA PHE A 191 8.80 12.70 -5.95
C PHE A 191 8.54 13.87 -6.89
N THR A 192 9.32 13.96 -7.97
CA THR A 192 9.22 15.00 -9.00
C THR A 192 7.82 15.11 -9.59
N ILE A 193 7.19 13.97 -9.88
CA ILE A 193 5.82 13.86 -10.40
C ILE A 193 4.75 14.34 -9.42
N ASN A 194 5.04 14.35 -8.11
CA ASN A 194 4.17 14.94 -7.09
C ASN A 194 4.54 16.40 -6.79
N GLY A 195 5.59 16.92 -7.42
CA GLY A 195 6.06 18.30 -7.33
C GLY A 195 5.31 19.29 -8.23
N LEU A 196 4.25 18.85 -8.91
CA LEU A 196 3.45 19.69 -9.80
C LEU A 196 2.43 20.50 -9.00
N MET A 197 2.22 21.75 -9.42
CA MET A 197 1.24 22.65 -8.82
C MET A 197 0.30 23.20 -9.89
N LEU A 198 -1.01 23.13 -9.66
CA LEU A 198 -2.04 23.66 -10.55
C LEU A 198 -2.71 24.88 -9.90
N ASP A 199 -2.72 26.00 -10.61
CA ASP A 199 -3.63 27.10 -10.32
C ASP A 199 -4.93 26.90 -11.13
N PRO A 200 -6.06 26.56 -10.48
CA PRO A 200 -7.30 26.26 -11.17
C PRO A 200 -7.97 27.50 -11.79
N TYR A 201 -7.49 28.70 -11.48
CA TYR A 201 -8.10 29.96 -11.93
C TYR A 201 -7.33 30.60 -13.06
N THR A 202 -6.00 30.63 -12.97
CA THR A 202 -5.15 31.04 -14.09
C THR A 202 -4.96 29.93 -15.12
N LYS A 203 -5.37 28.68 -14.78
CA LYS A 203 -5.23 27.48 -15.61
C LYS A 203 -3.77 27.22 -15.97
N ILE A 204 -2.87 27.44 -15.02
CA ILE A 204 -1.43 27.20 -15.19
C ILE A 204 -0.99 26.03 -14.31
N VAL A 205 -0.29 25.09 -14.92
CA VAL A 205 0.48 24.05 -14.21
C VAL A 205 1.94 24.50 -14.14
N TYR A 206 2.44 24.60 -12.92
CA TYR A 206 3.85 24.90 -12.63
C TYR A 206 4.63 23.60 -12.44
N ASP A 207 5.70 23.44 -13.23
CA ASP A 207 6.67 22.37 -13.08
C ASP A 207 8.06 22.96 -12.82
N TYR A 208 8.49 22.80 -11.58
CA TYR A 208 9.76 23.29 -11.06
C TYR A 208 10.85 22.21 -10.97
N MET A 209 10.46 20.93 -11.07
CA MET A 209 11.29 19.78 -10.73
C MET A 209 11.43 18.77 -11.89
N GLY A 210 10.90 19.09 -13.07
CA GLY A 210 10.88 18.18 -14.22
C GLY A 210 9.86 17.04 -14.10
N GLY A 211 8.81 17.23 -13.29
CA GLY A 211 7.77 16.22 -13.08
C GLY A 211 7.06 15.81 -14.37
N MET A 212 6.87 16.74 -15.31
CA MET A 212 6.22 16.46 -16.60
C MET A 212 7.05 15.55 -17.50
N GLU A 213 8.38 15.69 -17.45
CA GLU A 213 9.26 14.82 -18.21
C GLU A 213 9.28 13.40 -17.62
N ASP A 214 9.26 13.29 -16.29
CA ASP A 214 9.20 12.00 -15.60
C ASP A 214 7.85 11.31 -15.79
N ILE A 215 6.72 12.05 -15.84
CA ILE A 215 5.41 11.52 -16.26
C ILE A 215 5.49 10.97 -17.68
N ARG A 216 6.04 11.74 -18.64
CA ARG A 216 6.17 11.30 -20.05
C ARG A 216 7.04 10.06 -20.19
N LYS A 217 8.11 9.95 -19.39
CA LYS A 217 9.02 8.80 -19.38
C LYS A 217 8.52 7.65 -18.50
N ALA A 218 7.36 7.78 -17.85
CA ALA A 218 6.82 6.84 -16.88
C ALA A 218 7.83 6.45 -15.80
N LYS A 219 8.49 7.46 -15.19
CA LYS A 219 9.53 7.28 -14.18
C LYS A 219 9.13 7.86 -12.82
N VAL A 220 9.42 7.11 -11.76
CA VAL A 220 9.39 7.61 -10.38
C VAL A 220 10.80 8.03 -9.99
N ARG A 221 10.99 9.33 -9.75
CA ARG A 221 12.23 9.97 -9.30
C ARG A 221 11.96 10.81 -8.05
N THR A 222 12.86 10.75 -7.08
CA THR A 222 12.82 11.60 -5.89
C THR A 222 13.24 13.03 -6.21
N VAL A 223 12.69 14.02 -5.48
CA VAL A 223 13.04 15.45 -5.67
C VAL A 223 14.51 15.72 -5.35
N ILE A 224 14.99 15.15 -4.24
CA ILE A 224 16.40 15.15 -3.84
C ILE A 224 17.01 13.76 -4.09
N PRO A 225 18.34 13.59 -4.01
CA PRO A 225 18.98 12.29 -4.17
C PRO A 225 18.32 11.21 -3.29
N ALA A 226 18.05 10.06 -3.87
CA ALA A 226 17.11 9.07 -3.31
C ALA A 226 17.55 8.57 -1.93
N ASN A 227 18.86 8.37 -1.74
CA ASN A 227 19.44 7.99 -0.45
C ASN A 227 19.09 8.99 0.66
N HIS A 228 19.32 10.29 0.43
CA HIS A 228 18.99 11.33 1.42
C HIS A 228 17.48 11.44 1.67
N SER A 229 16.67 11.34 0.61
CA SER A 229 15.21 11.39 0.71
C SER A 229 14.66 10.29 1.61
N PHE A 230 15.16 9.05 1.44
CA PHE A 230 14.70 7.89 2.20
C PHE A 230 15.27 7.80 3.61
N MET A 231 16.46 8.38 3.85
CA MET A 231 17.00 8.53 5.20
C MET A 231 16.19 9.55 6.03
N GLU A 232 15.72 10.63 5.40
CA GLU A 232 14.87 11.63 6.05
C GLU A 232 13.49 11.07 6.43
N ASP A 233 12.84 10.38 5.49
CA ASP A 233 11.57 9.71 5.70
C ASP A 233 11.54 8.35 4.99
N CYS A 234 11.66 7.29 5.77
CA CYS A 234 11.65 5.92 5.26
C CYS A 234 10.30 5.52 4.67
N ALA A 235 9.19 6.20 5.03
CA ALA A 235 7.89 5.93 4.43
C ALA A 235 7.88 6.27 2.93
N ARG A 236 8.80 7.14 2.46
CA ARG A 236 8.97 7.43 1.03
C ARG A 236 9.38 6.18 0.23
N ILE A 237 10.02 5.18 0.83
CA ILE A 237 10.31 3.90 0.14
C ILE A 237 9.01 3.19 -0.22
N LEU A 238 8.11 3.04 0.76
CA LEU A 238 6.80 2.41 0.55
C LEU A 238 5.94 3.23 -0.41
N ARG A 239 5.95 4.57 -0.27
CA ARG A 239 5.25 5.47 -1.20
C ARG A 239 5.79 5.34 -2.63
N ALA A 240 7.10 5.15 -2.82
CA ALA A 240 7.70 4.93 -4.14
C ALA A 240 7.12 3.67 -4.78
N VAL A 241 7.09 2.56 -4.03
CA VAL A 241 6.51 1.28 -4.47
C VAL A 241 5.04 1.44 -4.84
N ARG A 242 4.25 2.06 -3.95
CA ARG A 242 2.83 2.34 -4.18
C ARG A 242 2.58 3.16 -5.44
N ILE A 243 3.36 4.22 -5.66
CA ILE A 243 3.17 5.09 -6.82
C ILE A 243 3.58 4.36 -8.10
N ALA A 244 4.70 3.61 -8.06
CA ALA A 244 5.17 2.82 -9.19
C ALA A 244 4.15 1.73 -9.58
N SER A 245 3.59 0.99 -8.63
CA SER A 245 2.58 -0.03 -8.90
C SER A 245 1.29 0.58 -9.43
N ARG A 246 0.74 1.60 -8.75
CA ARG A 246 -0.51 2.25 -9.17
C ARG A 246 -0.43 2.87 -10.56
N LEU A 247 0.69 3.51 -10.89
CA LEU A 247 0.83 4.20 -12.19
C LEU A 247 1.41 3.31 -13.30
N GLY A 248 1.98 2.15 -12.96
CA GLY A 248 2.76 1.35 -13.90
C GLY A 248 4.11 1.99 -14.26
N PHE A 249 4.64 2.85 -13.38
CA PHE A 249 5.89 3.58 -13.62
C PHE A 249 7.10 2.77 -13.16
N ARG A 250 8.25 3.01 -13.79
CA ARG A 250 9.53 2.39 -13.42
C ARG A 250 10.33 3.32 -12.53
N PHE A 251 11.12 2.77 -11.60
CA PHE A 251 12.10 3.58 -10.88
C PHE A 251 13.23 4.04 -11.80
N THR A 252 13.76 5.24 -11.53
CA THR A 252 15.09 5.59 -12.05
C THR A 252 16.15 4.66 -11.46
N ARG A 253 17.32 4.56 -12.11
CA ARG A 253 18.42 3.69 -11.63
C ARG A 253 18.83 4.04 -10.19
N GLU A 254 18.96 5.32 -9.90
CA GLU A 254 19.30 5.82 -8.56
C GLU A 254 18.23 5.43 -7.53
N THR A 255 16.96 5.73 -7.80
CA THR A 255 15.85 5.38 -6.91
C THR A 255 15.76 3.88 -6.67
N ALA A 256 15.93 3.06 -7.70
CA ALA A 256 15.90 1.60 -7.59
C ALA A 256 17.02 1.05 -6.70
N LEU A 257 18.23 1.61 -6.80
CA LEU A 257 19.36 1.22 -5.95
C LEU A 257 19.10 1.60 -4.49
N SER A 258 18.71 2.84 -4.24
CA SER A 258 18.45 3.31 -2.87
C SER A 258 17.27 2.59 -2.21
N VAL A 259 16.22 2.23 -2.96
CA VAL A 259 15.10 1.41 -2.42
C VAL A 259 15.62 0.05 -1.94
N ARG A 260 16.54 -0.58 -2.68
CA ARG A 260 17.11 -1.89 -2.32
C ARG A 260 18.05 -1.79 -1.13
N GLU A 261 18.94 -0.80 -1.12
CA GLU A 261 19.96 -0.63 -0.08
C GLU A 261 19.35 -0.22 1.27
N LEU A 262 18.29 0.60 1.25
CA LEU A 262 17.64 1.11 2.45
C LEU A 262 16.36 0.35 2.82
N SER A 263 16.08 -0.80 2.21
CA SER A 263 14.84 -1.56 2.46
C SER A 263 14.62 -1.88 3.95
N SER A 264 15.69 -2.24 4.68
CA SER A 264 15.67 -2.52 6.11
C SER A 264 15.29 -1.31 6.97
N SER A 265 15.46 -0.10 6.46
CA SER A 265 15.15 1.14 7.18
C SER A 265 13.65 1.32 7.42
N VAL A 266 12.81 0.62 6.66
CA VAL A 266 11.35 0.60 6.81
C VAL A 266 10.93 0.08 8.19
N LEU A 267 11.74 -0.78 8.84
CA LEU A 267 11.48 -1.26 10.20
C LEU A 267 11.52 -0.14 11.27
N ARG A 268 12.06 1.04 10.95
CA ARG A 268 12.02 2.20 11.85
C ARG A 268 10.67 2.90 11.88
N LEU A 269 9.77 2.61 10.93
CA LEU A 269 8.44 3.19 10.88
C LEU A 269 7.56 2.60 11.98
N ASP A 270 6.64 3.41 12.49
CA ASP A 270 5.62 2.89 13.38
C ASP A 270 4.67 1.93 12.65
N LYS A 271 4.13 0.96 13.39
CA LYS A 271 3.24 -0.08 12.84
C LYS A 271 2.01 0.51 12.15
N GLY A 272 1.48 1.63 12.65
CA GLY A 272 0.34 2.32 12.07
C GLY A 272 0.65 2.89 10.69
N ARG A 273 1.84 3.49 10.53
CA ARG A 273 2.32 4.01 9.25
C ARG A 273 2.57 2.89 8.24
N ILE A 274 3.15 1.77 8.68
CA ILE A 274 3.31 0.58 7.83
C ILE A 274 1.95 0.07 7.37
N LEU A 275 1.00 -0.11 8.29
CA LEU A 275 -0.37 -0.54 7.96
C LEU A 275 -1.04 0.40 6.96
N MET A 276 -0.89 1.71 7.14
CA MET A 276 -1.47 2.72 6.26
C MET A 276 -0.92 2.62 4.83
N GLU A 277 0.41 2.53 4.67
CA GLU A 277 1.03 2.39 3.34
C GLU A 277 0.69 1.05 2.69
N MET A 278 0.65 -0.05 3.47
CA MET A 278 0.19 -1.36 2.99
C MET A 278 -1.26 -1.33 2.55
N ASN A 279 -2.13 -0.65 3.31
CA ASN A 279 -3.54 -0.50 2.93
C ASN A 279 -3.66 0.27 1.61
N TYR A 280 -2.90 1.34 1.42
CA TYR A 280 -2.92 2.06 0.15
C TYR A 280 -2.42 1.24 -1.05
N MET A 281 -1.50 0.30 -0.83
CA MET A 281 -1.03 -0.61 -1.88
C MET A 281 -2.08 -1.67 -2.25
N LEU A 282 -2.71 -2.28 -1.24
CA LEU A 282 -3.54 -3.47 -1.39
C LEU A 282 -5.04 -3.19 -1.57
N ALA A 283 -5.53 -2.03 -1.15
CA ALA A 283 -6.98 -1.73 -1.15
C ALA A 283 -7.44 -0.79 -2.29
N PHE A 284 -6.53 -0.21 -3.07
CA PHE A 284 -6.81 0.88 -4.01
C PHE A 284 -6.61 0.48 -5.50
N GLY A 285 -6.62 -0.83 -5.81
CA GLY A 285 -6.59 -1.33 -7.19
C GLY A 285 -5.20 -1.45 -7.79
N SER A 286 -4.19 -1.76 -6.98
CA SER A 286 -2.81 -1.99 -7.43
C SER A 286 -2.08 -3.03 -6.57
N ALA A 287 -2.82 -3.93 -5.94
CA ALA A 287 -2.32 -4.89 -4.98
C ALA A 287 -1.34 -5.88 -5.60
N GLU A 288 -1.68 -6.45 -6.76
CA GLU A 288 -0.86 -7.42 -7.47
C GLU A 288 0.49 -6.81 -7.88
N GLY A 289 0.45 -5.64 -8.53
CA GLY A 289 1.65 -4.91 -8.93
C GLY A 289 2.48 -4.46 -7.74
N SER A 290 1.83 -4.11 -6.62
CA SER A 290 2.53 -3.75 -5.37
C SER A 290 3.27 -4.94 -4.78
N LEU A 291 2.65 -6.12 -4.70
CA LEU A 291 3.29 -7.35 -4.20
C LEU A 291 4.50 -7.74 -5.06
N ARG A 292 4.40 -7.64 -6.39
CA ARG A 292 5.54 -7.87 -7.28
C ARG A 292 6.70 -6.91 -7.03
N LEU A 293 6.41 -5.62 -6.86
CA LEU A 293 7.46 -4.63 -6.57
C LEU A 293 8.07 -4.84 -5.18
N LEU A 294 7.25 -5.14 -4.16
CA LEU A 294 7.74 -5.48 -2.84
C LEU A 294 8.67 -6.70 -2.90
N TRP A 295 8.30 -7.73 -3.66
CA TRP A 295 9.15 -8.91 -3.86
C TRP A 295 10.45 -8.53 -4.56
N ARG A 296 10.37 -7.81 -5.69
CA ARG A 296 11.53 -7.41 -6.51
C ARG A 296 12.60 -6.66 -5.73
N PHE A 297 12.20 -5.84 -4.77
CA PHE A 297 13.10 -4.97 -3.99
C PHE A 297 13.44 -5.50 -2.60
N GLY A 298 13.00 -6.71 -2.22
CA GLY A 298 13.32 -7.29 -0.90
C GLY A 298 12.48 -6.74 0.25
N LEU A 299 11.41 -6.01 -0.04
CA LEU A 299 10.53 -5.43 0.97
C LEU A 299 9.46 -6.43 1.43
N LEU A 300 9.07 -7.39 0.58
CA LEU A 300 8.06 -8.39 0.93
C LEU A 300 8.53 -9.27 2.10
N GLU A 301 9.81 -9.60 2.18
CA GLU A 301 10.40 -10.39 3.28
C GLU A 301 10.35 -9.68 4.62
N ILE A 302 10.31 -8.35 4.61
CA ILE A 302 10.24 -7.52 5.80
C ILE A 302 8.77 -7.32 6.21
N LEU A 303 7.90 -7.04 5.24
CA LEU A 303 6.53 -6.62 5.50
C LEU A 303 5.54 -7.78 5.57
N LEU A 304 5.65 -8.76 4.68
CA LEU A 304 4.77 -9.93 4.61
C LEU A 304 5.61 -11.22 4.56
N PRO A 305 6.31 -11.56 5.66
CA PRO A 305 7.24 -12.70 5.73
C PRO A 305 6.65 -14.04 5.27
N ILE A 306 5.42 -14.33 5.69
CA ILE A 306 4.71 -15.58 5.35
C ILE A 306 4.51 -15.70 3.84
N GLN A 307 4.13 -14.61 3.17
CA GLN A 307 3.92 -14.58 1.73
C GLN A 307 5.24 -14.58 0.96
N ALA A 308 6.30 -13.97 1.53
CA ALA A 308 7.64 -14.06 0.96
C ALA A 308 8.18 -15.50 0.98
N SER A 309 7.96 -16.24 2.07
CA SER A 309 8.32 -17.67 2.17
C SER A 309 7.61 -18.51 1.10
N TYR A 310 6.32 -18.25 0.85
CA TYR A 310 5.58 -18.87 -0.24
C TYR A 310 6.17 -18.56 -1.63
N PHE A 311 6.57 -17.31 -1.90
CA PHE A 311 7.20 -16.96 -3.18
C PHE A 311 8.52 -17.71 -3.36
N ALA A 312 9.30 -17.83 -2.30
CA ALA A 312 10.55 -18.58 -2.30
C ALA A 312 10.34 -20.08 -2.53
N SER A 313 9.37 -20.70 -1.87
CA SER A 313 9.10 -22.15 -1.99
C SER A 313 8.60 -22.54 -3.38
N GLN A 314 7.88 -21.65 -4.06
CA GLN A 314 7.47 -21.80 -5.46
C GLN A 314 8.60 -21.50 -6.48
N GLY A 315 9.83 -21.21 -6.01
CA GLY A 315 10.97 -20.88 -6.88
C GLY A 315 10.84 -19.54 -7.62
N PHE A 316 9.99 -18.63 -7.11
CA PHE A 316 9.64 -17.39 -7.78
C PHE A 316 10.80 -16.39 -7.72
N ARG A 317 11.40 -16.06 -8.88
CA ARG A 317 12.54 -15.14 -8.93
C ARG A 317 12.09 -13.69 -8.70
N ARG A 318 12.99 -12.82 -8.25
CA ARG A 318 12.72 -11.39 -7.97
C ARG A 318 12.20 -10.59 -9.18
N ARG A 319 12.47 -11.07 -10.39
CA ARG A 319 12.06 -10.44 -11.65
C ARG A 319 11.16 -11.37 -12.47
N ASP A 320 10.51 -12.31 -11.80
CA ASP A 320 9.63 -13.25 -12.47
C ASP A 320 8.33 -12.56 -12.91
N GLU A 321 7.90 -12.90 -14.12
CA GLU A 321 6.67 -12.40 -14.74
C GLU A 321 5.53 -13.42 -14.65
N ARG A 322 5.83 -14.66 -14.21
CA ARG A 322 4.83 -15.70 -13.95
C ARG A 322 3.76 -15.22 -12.96
N SER A 323 2.64 -15.91 -12.90
CA SER A 323 1.62 -15.69 -11.85
C SER A 323 1.59 -16.89 -10.90
N ASN A 324 0.95 -16.71 -9.76
CA ASN A 324 0.62 -17.75 -8.79
C ASN A 324 -0.76 -17.45 -8.19
N MET A 325 -1.29 -18.34 -7.36
CA MET A 325 -2.64 -18.18 -6.80
C MET A 325 -2.80 -16.86 -6.03
N LEU A 326 -1.81 -16.50 -5.20
CA LEU A 326 -1.83 -15.24 -4.44
C LEU A 326 -1.95 -14.01 -5.35
N LEU A 327 -1.11 -13.94 -6.38
CA LEU A 327 -1.12 -12.82 -7.33
C LEU A 327 -2.44 -12.79 -8.12
N TYR A 328 -3.03 -13.94 -8.44
CA TYR A 328 -4.32 -14.00 -9.13
C TYR A 328 -5.49 -13.52 -8.25
N LEU A 329 -5.51 -13.91 -6.97
CA LEU A 329 -6.47 -13.39 -5.98
C LEU A 329 -6.42 -11.86 -5.91
N PHE A 330 -5.22 -11.29 -5.83
CA PHE A 330 -5.03 -9.84 -5.80
C PHE A 330 -5.30 -9.16 -7.15
N SER A 331 -5.03 -9.81 -8.28
CA SER A 331 -5.41 -9.32 -9.61
C SER A 331 -6.93 -9.21 -9.74
N ASN A 332 -7.67 -10.20 -9.22
CA ASN A 332 -9.12 -10.17 -9.19
C ASN A 332 -9.67 -9.11 -8.22
N LEU A 333 -9.01 -8.88 -7.07
CA LEU A 333 -9.31 -7.73 -6.21
C LEU A 333 -9.14 -6.41 -6.98
N ASP A 334 -8.02 -6.24 -7.68
CA ASP A 334 -7.68 -5.01 -8.40
C ASP A 334 -8.67 -4.66 -9.53
N LYS A 335 -9.36 -5.65 -10.10
CA LYS A 335 -10.44 -5.42 -11.08
C LYS A 335 -11.70 -4.80 -10.44
N LEU A 336 -11.88 -4.97 -9.13
CA LEU A 336 -13.10 -4.60 -8.41
C LEU A 336 -12.95 -3.29 -7.62
N VAL A 337 -11.75 -2.97 -7.14
CA VAL A 337 -11.47 -1.74 -6.39
C VAL A 337 -10.70 -0.73 -7.24
N ALA A 338 -10.78 0.54 -6.86
CA ALA A 338 -10.03 1.62 -7.50
C ALA A 338 -9.80 2.76 -6.49
N PRO A 339 -9.00 3.80 -6.81
CA PRO A 339 -8.63 4.81 -5.83
C PRO A 339 -9.80 5.61 -5.22
N ASP A 340 -10.87 5.78 -5.99
CA ASP A 340 -12.14 6.44 -5.62
C ASP A 340 -13.16 5.48 -5.00
N ARG A 341 -12.86 4.19 -4.97
CA ARG A 341 -13.71 3.12 -4.43
C ARG A 341 -12.86 2.02 -3.77
N PRO A 342 -12.15 2.35 -2.67
CA PRO A 342 -11.26 1.41 -2.01
C PRO A 342 -12.03 0.34 -1.23
N CYS A 343 -11.35 -0.75 -0.84
CA CYS A 343 -11.90 -1.70 0.14
C CYS A 343 -11.35 -1.48 1.55
N HIS A 344 -12.10 -1.91 2.57
CA HIS A 344 -11.57 -1.96 3.93
C HIS A 344 -10.42 -2.97 4.07
N SER A 345 -9.49 -2.67 4.98
CA SER A 345 -8.26 -3.46 5.19
C SER A 345 -8.50 -4.93 5.56
N SER A 346 -9.66 -5.21 6.18
CA SER A 346 -10.05 -6.56 6.54
C SER A 346 -10.15 -7.50 5.33
N LEU A 347 -10.47 -6.99 4.14
CA LEU A 347 -10.63 -7.82 2.95
C LEU A 347 -9.30 -8.41 2.48
N TRP A 348 -8.26 -7.58 2.29
CA TRP A 348 -6.97 -8.10 1.84
C TRP A 348 -6.28 -8.94 2.92
N ILE A 349 -6.51 -8.67 4.21
CA ILE A 349 -6.02 -9.54 5.30
C ILE A 349 -6.73 -10.90 5.24
N ALA A 350 -8.04 -10.92 4.99
CA ALA A 350 -8.80 -12.16 4.80
C ALA A 350 -8.25 -12.98 3.63
N ILE A 351 -7.93 -12.34 2.50
CA ILE A 351 -7.33 -12.99 1.32
C ILE A 351 -5.97 -13.60 1.66
N LEU A 352 -5.09 -12.85 2.37
CA LEU A 352 -3.77 -13.36 2.78
C LEU A 352 -3.89 -14.60 3.69
N ALA A 353 -4.80 -14.56 4.65
CA ALA A 353 -5.02 -15.67 5.58
C ALA A 353 -5.65 -16.88 4.90
N PHE A 354 -6.62 -16.65 4.03
CA PHE A 354 -7.25 -17.68 3.20
C PHE A 354 -6.24 -18.39 2.31
N HIS A 355 -5.44 -17.64 1.57
CA HIS A 355 -4.38 -18.20 0.73
C HIS A 355 -3.40 -19.04 1.57
N LYS A 356 -2.96 -18.53 2.72
CA LYS A 356 -2.03 -19.27 3.57
C LYS A 356 -2.66 -20.56 4.14
N ALA A 357 -3.95 -20.56 4.46
CA ALA A 357 -4.65 -21.78 4.88
C ALA A 357 -4.66 -22.85 3.77
N LEU A 358 -4.87 -22.47 2.51
CA LEU A 358 -4.78 -23.38 1.38
C LEU A 358 -3.36 -23.88 1.10
N VAL A 359 -2.34 -23.04 1.33
CA VAL A 359 -0.94 -23.47 1.23
C VAL A 359 -0.59 -24.50 2.31
N ASP A 360 -1.11 -24.33 3.53
CA ASP A 360 -0.89 -25.29 4.62
C ASP A 360 -1.69 -26.60 4.42
N GLN A 361 -2.89 -26.48 3.86
CA GLN A 361 -3.81 -27.58 3.63
C GLN A 361 -4.47 -27.42 2.26
N PRO A 362 -3.85 -27.98 1.20
CA PRO A 362 -4.44 -27.98 -0.13
C PRO A 362 -5.83 -28.61 -0.12
N CYS A 363 -6.76 -28.01 -0.85
CA CYS A 363 -8.17 -28.38 -0.81
C CYS A 363 -8.74 -28.65 -2.20
N ASP A 364 -9.81 -29.44 -2.25
CA ASP A 364 -10.60 -29.64 -3.47
C ASP A 364 -11.26 -28.32 -3.92
N PRO A 365 -11.19 -27.94 -5.21
CA PRO A 365 -11.89 -26.79 -5.78
C PRO A 365 -13.37 -26.68 -5.38
N VAL A 366 -14.08 -27.79 -5.26
CA VAL A 366 -15.49 -27.84 -4.84
C VAL A 366 -15.66 -27.43 -3.38
N VAL A 367 -14.77 -27.88 -2.49
CA VAL A 367 -14.74 -27.44 -1.08
C VAL A 367 -14.51 -25.94 -1.02
N VAL A 368 -13.58 -25.42 -1.81
CA VAL A 368 -13.27 -23.99 -1.82
C VAL A 368 -14.41 -23.16 -2.43
N ALA A 369 -15.10 -23.66 -3.46
CA ALA A 369 -16.33 -23.06 -3.99
C ALA A 369 -17.44 -23.04 -2.93
N ALA A 370 -17.71 -24.17 -2.27
CA ALA A 370 -18.71 -24.28 -1.22
C ALA A 370 -18.40 -23.34 -0.05
N PHE A 371 -17.12 -23.23 0.35
CA PHE A 371 -16.65 -22.26 1.34
C PHE A 371 -16.94 -20.81 0.90
N SER A 372 -16.62 -20.45 -0.34
CA SER A 372 -16.88 -19.09 -0.86
C SER A 372 -18.38 -18.76 -0.86
N LEU A 373 -19.23 -19.72 -1.23
CA LEU A 373 -20.69 -19.58 -1.25
C LEU A 373 -21.27 -19.48 0.16
N ALA A 374 -20.75 -20.27 1.11
CA ALA A 374 -21.14 -20.21 2.51
C ALA A 374 -20.82 -18.84 3.11
N VAL A 375 -19.61 -18.31 2.83
CA VAL A 375 -19.21 -16.96 3.25
C VAL A 375 -20.08 -15.88 2.59
N HIS A 376 -20.40 -16.01 1.31
CA HIS A 376 -21.24 -15.03 0.59
C HIS A 376 -22.66 -14.95 1.15
N SER A 377 -23.30 -16.10 1.30
CA SER A 377 -24.75 -16.17 1.51
C SER A 377 -25.14 -16.06 2.98
N SER A 378 -24.18 -16.15 3.93
CA SER A 378 -24.46 -16.35 5.36
C SER A 378 -25.57 -17.42 5.57
N GLY A 379 -25.63 -18.39 4.66
CA GLY A 379 -26.76 -19.28 4.44
C GLY A 379 -26.49 -20.70 4.91
N SER A 380 -27.40 -21.64 4.60
CA SER A 380 -27.21 -23.05 4.95
C SER A 380 -25.99 -23.62 4.21
N LEU A 381 -25.07 -24.22 4.97
CA LEU A 381 -23.89 -24.89 4.42
C LEU A 381 -24.28 -26.00 3.40
N CYS A 382 -25.41 -26.67 3.63
CA CYS A 382 -25.93 -27.69 2.72
C CYS A 382 -26.24 -27.12 1.33
N GLU A 383 -26.91 -25.95 1.26
CA GLU A 383 -27.23 -25.30 -0.02
C GLU A 383 -25.95 -24.87 -0.75
N ALA A 384 -24.95 -24.36 -0.02
CA ALA A 384 -23.67 -23.97 -0.59
C ALA A 384 -22.94 -25.16 -1.23
N VAL A 385 -22.94 -26.33 -0.58
CA VAL A 385 -22.34 -27.56 -1.12
C VAL A 385 -23.10 -28.08 -2.34
N GLU A 386 -24.44 -28.08 -2.30
CA GLU A 386 -25.25 -28.50 -3.45
C GLU A 386 -25.01 -27.61 -4.68
N ILE A 387 -24.94 -26.30 -4.49
CA ILE A 387 -24.64 -25.36 -5.57
C ILE A 387 -23.23 -25.58 -6.09
N ALA A 388 -22.24 -25.75 -5.19
CA ALA A 388 -20.84 -25.96 -5.57
C ALA A 388 -20.67 -27.21 -6.46
N LYS A 389 -21.32 -28.32 -6.11
CA LYS A 389 -21.28 -29.56 -6.91
C LYS A 389 -21.95 -29.45 -8.28
N ARG A 390 -22.89 -28.52 -8.46
CA ARG A 390 -23.55 -28.27 -9.75
C ARG A 390 -22.74 -27.38 -10.69
N ILE A 391 -21.59 -26.85 -10.24
CA ILE A 391 -20.73 -26.00 -11.07
C ILE A 391 -20.06 -26.87 -12.13
N ALA A 392 -20.50 -26.71 -13.37
CA ALA A 392 -19.93 -27.39 -14.54
C ALA A 392 -18.71 -26.65 -15.14
N GLN A 393 -18.29 -25.53 -14.56
CA GLN A 393 -17.17 -24.75 -15.07
C GLN A 393 -15.83 -25.45 -14.76
N PRO A 394 -14.86 -25.44 -15.71
CA PRO A 394 -13.54 -25.97 -15.42
C PRO A 394 -12.86 -25.10 -14.36
N HIS A 395 -12.27 -25.75 -13.36
CA HIS A 395 -11.41 -25.07 -12.40
C HIS A 395 -10.03 -24.81 -13.01
N GLU A 396 -9.31 -23.82 -12.48
CA GLU A 396 -7.94 -23.52 -12.89
C GLU A 396 -6.96 -24.58 -12.35
N PRO A 397 -6.35 -25.43 -13.19
CA PRO A 397 -5.54 -26.56 -12.72
C PRO A 397 -4.10 -26.17 -12.40
N SER A 398 -3.71 -24.90 -12.61
CA SER A 398 -2.31 -24.45 -12.50
C SER A 398 -1.87 -24.13 -11.06
N PHE A 399 -2.77 -24.19 -10.09
CA PHE A 399 -2.50 -23.87 -8.69
C PHE A 399 -2.22 -25.13 -7.87
N GLY A 400 -1.02 -25.23 -7.29
CA GLY A 400 -0.63 -26.36 -6.43
C GLY A 400 -1.34 -26.40 -5.07
N GLU A 401 -2.08 -25.34 -4.73
CA GLU A 401 -2.95 -25.25 -3.57
C GLU A 401 -4.30 -25.94 -3.75
N LEU A 402 -4.65 -26.30 -4.99
CA LEU A 402 -5.87 -27.01 -5.34
C LEU A 402 -5.56 -28.50 -5.61
N LEU A 403 -6.31 -29.38 -4.98
CA LEU A 403 -6.26 -30.83 -5.23
C LEU A 403 -7.11 -31.20 -6.44
N GLU A 404 -6.91 -32.42 -6.96
CA GLU A 404 -7.84 -32.98 -7.93
C GLU A 404 -9.24 -33.16 -7.29
N PRO A 405 -10.33 -32.85 -8.01
CA PRO A 405 -11.68 -33.00 -7.49
C PRO A 405 -11.98 -34.43 -7.07
N GLN A 406 -12.49 -34.61 -5.85
CA GLN A 406 -12.90 -35.89 -5.30
C GLN A 406 -14.42 -35.97 -5.21
N ASP A 407 -14.98 -37.08 -5.67
CA ASP A 407 -16.41 -37.33 -5.51
C ASP A 407 -16.69 -37.85 -4.10
N GLU A 408 -16.99 -36.92 -3.20
CA GLU A 408 -17.30 -37.20 -1.80
C GLU A 408 -18.76 -36.94 -1.45
N PHE A 409 -19.27 -37.57 -0.39
CA PHE A 409 -20.59 -37.27 0.15
C PHE A 409 -20.69 -35.82 0.66
N ASN A 410 -21.89 -35.24 0.61
CA ASN A 410 -22.11 -33.85 1.02
C ASN A 410 -21.64 -33.58 2.45
N ASP A 411 -21.85 -34.52 3.38
CA ASP A 411 -21.43 -34.37 4.78
C ASP A 411 -19.90 -34.25 4.93
N ALA A 412 -19.13 -35.03 4.17
CA ALA A 412 -17.67 -34.95 4.17
C ALA A 412 -17.17 -33.61 3.61
N VAL A 413 -17.79 -33.12 2.52
CA VAL A 413 -17.49 -31.80 1.96
C VAL A 413 -17.82 -30.69 2.96
N MET A 414 -18.94 -30.80 3.68
CA MET A 414 -19.32 -29.83 4.72
C MET A 414 -18.29 -29.77 5.85
N ASP A 415 -17.79 -30.91 6.31
CA ASP A 415 -16.76 -30.95 7.35
C ASP A 415 -15.45 -30.33 6.88
N ARG A 416 -15.02 -30.64 5.65
CA ARG A 416 -13.83 -29.99 5.06
C ARG A 416 -13.99 -28.47 4.91
N VAL A 417 -15.20 -27.97 4.59
CA VAL A 417 -15.48 -26.52 4.53
C VAL A 417 -15.37 -25.86 5.92
N ILE A 418 -15.85 -26.53 6.97
CA ILE A 418 -15.75 -26.05 8.35
C ILE A 418 -14.29 -26.05 8.81
N ASP A 419 -13.57 -27.13 8.53
CA ASP A 419 -12.13 -27.26 8.84
C ASP A 419 -11.32 -26.17 8.14
N LEU A 420 -11.63 -25.89 6.86
CA LEU A 420 -11.02 -24.77 6.14
C LEU A 420 -11.31 -23.43 6.84
N ALA A 421 -12.55 -23.18 7.28
CA ALA A 421 -12.89 -21.96 8.00
C ALA A 421 -12.14 -21.83 9.34
N GLU A 422 -11.99 -22.92 10.10
CA GLU A 422 -11.18 -22.95 11.32
C GLU A 422 -9.69 -22.74 11.03
N SER A 423 -9.17 -23.34 9.96
CA SER A 423 -7.80 -23.17 9.49
C SER A 423 -7.50 -21.71 9.15
N VAL A 424 -8.39 -21.04 8.39
CA VAL A 424 -8.27 -19.60 8.09
C VAL A 424 -8.26 -18.76 9.37
N LYS A 425 -9.16 -19.03 10.33
CA LYS A 425 -9.18 -18.34 11.63
C LYS A 425 -7.90 -18.58 12.44
N ALA A 426 -7.36 -19.79 12.41
CA ALA A 426 -6.09 -20.12 13.06
C ALA A 426 -4.91 -19.36 12.42
N VAL A 427 -4.88 -19.27 11.09
CA VAL A 427 -3.87 -18.50 10.34
C VAL A 427 -3.95 -17.02 10.69
N ILE A 428 -5.15 -16.43 10.80
CA ILE A 428 -5.30 -15.02 11.21
C ILE A 428 -4.64 -14.76 12.57
N ARG A 429 -4.82 -15.68 13.54
CA ARG A 429 -4.18 -15.58 14.86
C ARG A 429 -2.66 -15.70 14.75
N LYS A 430 -2.18 -16.67 13.97
CA LYS A 430 -0.74 -16.89 13.70
C LYS A 430 -0.07 -15.69 13.02
N MET A 431 -0.73 -15.04 12.06
CA MET A 431 -0.26 -13.82 11.40
C MET A 431 -0.11 -12.63 12.36
N THR A 432 -0.73 -12.69 13.54
CA THR A 432 -0.58 -11.71 14.61
C THR A 432 0.42 -12.12 15.71
N ASP A 433 1.04 -13.29 15.60
CA ASP A 433 2.03 -13.79 16.55
C ASP A 433 3.45 -13.59 16.01
N GLN A 434 4.26 -12.83 16.75
CA GLN A 434 5.65 -12.53 16.38
C GLN A 434 6.52 -13.79 16.34
N SER A 435 6.28 -14.75 17.22
CA SER A 435 7.07 -15.98 17.32
C SER A 435 6.85 -16.85 16.08
N TYR A 436 5.59 -16.96 15.65
CA TYR A 436 5.22 -17.70 14.45
C TYR A 436 5.83 -17.06 13.19
N VAL A 437 5.74 -15.73 13.07
CA VAL A 437 6.34 -15.01 11.94
C VAL A 437 7.86 -15.19 11.90
N ALA A 438 8.53 -15.10 13.04
CA ALA A 438 9.97 -15.34 13.13
C ALA A 438 10.35 -16.77 12.74
N GLN A 439 9.57 -17.78 13.16
CA GLN A 439 9.80 -19.18 12.80
C GLN A 439 9.61 -19.43 11.30
N ALA A 440 8.56 -18.88 10.69
CA ALA A 440 8.32 -18.99 9.25
C ALA A 440 9.48 -18.42 8.42
N MET A 441 10.21 -17.44 8.97
CA MET A 441 11.39 -16.86 8.33
C MET A 441 12.67 -17.66 8.56
N ALA A 442 12.77 -18.41 9.66
CA ALA A 442 13.90 -19.30 9.89
C ALA A 442 14.00 -20.40 8.81
N GLU A 443 12.88 -20.78 8.21
CA GLU A 443 12.81 -21.71 7.08
C GLU A 443 13.36 -21.13 5.77
N TYR A 444 13.66 -19.82 5.73
CA TYR A 444 14.16 -19.13 4.56
C TYR A 444 15.52 -18.43 4.85
N PRO A 445 16.65 -19.15 4.63
CA PRO A 445 17.99 -18.75 5.09
C PRO A 445 18.51 -17.43 4.50
N GLN A 446 17.92 -16.96 3.39
CA GLN A 446 18.37 -15.78 2.66
C GLN A 446 17.59 -14.50 2.99
N ALA A 447 16.50 -14.58 3.76
CA ALA A 447 15.81 -13.37 4.18
C ALA A 447 16.47 -12.72 5.40
N PRO A 448 16.27 -11.40 5.57
CA PRO A 448 16.39 -10.79 6.88
C PRO A 448 15.45 -11.49 7.89
N CYS A 449 15.95 -11.80 9.09
CA CYS A 449 15.10 -12.22 10.20
C CYS A 449 14.15 -11.05 10.53
N SER A 450 12.88 -11.15 10.14
CA SER A 450 11.84 -10.21 10.51
C SER A 450 10.76 -10.91 11.29
N ASP A 451 10.46 -10.38 12.47
CA ASP A 451 9.36 -10.74 13.37
C ASP A 451 8.25 -9.68 13.33
N LEU A 452 8.20 -8.90 12.23
CA LEU A 452 7.31 -7.75 12.12
C LEU A 452 5.86 -8.21 12.04
N VAL A 453 5.12 -7.91 13.10
CA VAL A 453 3.65 -7.95 13.11
C VAL A 453 3.12 -6.54 13.24
N PHE A 454 2.45 -6.06 12.18
CA PHE A 454 1.83 -4.74 12.13
C PHE A 454 0.30 -4.76 12.09
N ILE A 455 -0.33 -5.93 11.92
CA ILE A 455 -1.79 -6.09 11.95
C ILE A 455 -2.27 -5.95 13.40
N PRO A 456 -3.12 -4.95 13.72
CA PRO A 456 -3.65 -4.79 15.07
C PRO A 456 -4.58 -5.94 15.44
N TRP A 457 -4.56 -6.35 16.71
CA TRP A 457 -5.43 -7.42 17.22
C TRP A 457 -6.93 -7.14 17.01
N ALA A 458 -7.37 -5.89 17.18
CA ALA A 458 -8.77 -5.51 16.91
C ALA A 458 -9.17 -5.75 15.44
N LEU A 459 -8.22 -5.56 14.51
CA LEU A 459 -8.44 -5.82 13.10
C LEU A 459 -8.47 -7.32 12.81
N SER A 460 -7.60 -8.12 13.43
CA SER A 460 -7.61 -9.59 13.26
C SER A 460 -8.89 -10.24 13.79
N LEU A 461 -9.45 -9.74 14.89
CA LEU A 461 -10.78 -10.14 15.36
C LEU A 461 -11.87 -9.81 14.34
N ARG A 462 -11.83 -8.61 13.75
CA ARG A 462 -12.80 -8.20 12.73
C ARG A 462 -12.73 -9.09 11.49
N VAL A 463 -11.53 -9.48 11.07
CA VAL A 463 -11.31 -10.43 9.96
C VAL A 463 -11.85 -11.80 10.32
N SER A 464 -11.64 -12.28 11.55
CA SER A 464 -12.16 -13.57 12.01
C SER A 464 -13.69 -13.66 11.91
N LYS A 465 -14.40 -12.55 12.22
CA LYS A 465 -15.86 -12.44 12.07
C LYS A 465 -16.38 -12.64 10.64
N ILE A 466 -15.54 -12.46 9.63
CA ILE A 466 -15.93 -12.73 8.23
C ILE A 466 -16.30 -14.21 8.09
N PHE A 467 -15.58 -15.10 8.77
CA PHE A 467 -15.68 -16.55 8.61
C PHE A 467 -16.56 -17.24 9.67
N GLU A 468 -17.03 -16.53 10.69
CA GLU A 468 -17.90 -17.10 11.75
C GLU A 468 -19.24 -17.65 11.24
N CYS A 469 -19.70 -17.20 10.07
CA CYS A 469 -20.93 -17.68 9.45
C CYS A 469 -20.83 -19.11 8.90
N VAL A 470 -19.61 -19.65 8.74
CA VAL A 470 -19.37 -21.01 8.23
C VAL A 470 -19.45 -21.99 9.40
N ARG A 471 -20.65 -22.53 9.67
CA ARG A 471 -20.91 -23.51 10.74
C ARG A 471 -22.07 -24.44 10.37
N ARG A 472 -22.20 -25.56 11.09
CA ARG A 472 -23.40 -26.42 10.99
C ARG A 472 -24.62 -25.66 11.56
N GLY A 473 -25.49 -25.16 10.69
CA GLY A 473 -26.76 -24.49 11.02
C GLY A 473 -26.87 -23.04 10.54
N MET A 474 -28.10 -22.52 10.42
CA MET A 474 -28.37 -21.14 9.99
C MET A 474 -27.99 -20.11 11.07
N GLU A 475 -27.32 -19.02 10.67
CA GLU A 475 -27.33 -17.78 11.44
C GLU A 475 -28.76 -17.19 11.46
N ARG A 476 -29.36 -17.06 12.65
CA ARG A 476 -30.65 -16.34 12.78
C ARG A 476 -30.43 -14.88 12.36
N GLY A 477 -31.15 -14.43 11.33
CA GLY A 477 -31.21 -13.03 10.90
C GLY A 477 -30.40 -12.67 9.65
N CYS A 478 -29.73 -13.63 9.00
CA CYS A 478 -28.97 -13.36 7.78
C CYS A 478 -29.85 -13.54 6.53
N VAL A 479 -30.19 -12.44 5.86
CA VAL A 479 -30.89 -12.45 4.57
C VAL A 479 -29.84 -12.45 3.44
N PRO A 480 -29.84 -13.44 2.54
CA PRO A 480 -28.96 -13.47 1.37
C PRO A 480 -29.11 -12.18 0.56
N ARG A 481 -27.98 -11.60 0.12
CA ARG A 481 -28.01 -10.38 -0.68
C ARG A 481 -28.53 -10.69 -2.08
N ARG A 482 -29.64 -10.05 -2.48
CA ARG A 482 -30.23 -10.17 -3.83
C ARG A 482 -29.60 -9.23 -4.86
N GLU A 483 -28.95 -8.15 -4.42
CA GLU A 483 -28.39 -7.12 -5.29
C GLU A 483 -26.98 -7.46 -5.76
N LYS A 484 -26.74 -7.38 -7.08
CA LYS A 484 -25.45 -7.65 -7.72
C LYS A 484 -24.46 -6.46 -7.67
N LYS A 485 -24.92 -5.26 -7.29
CA LYS A 485 -24.10 -4.04 -7.29
C LYS A 485 -23.37 -3.92 -5.95
N ILE A 486 -22.07 -3.66 -5.99
CA ILE A 486 -21.23 -3.44 -4.80
C ILE A 486 -21.56 -2.07 -4.21
N ASP A 487 -21.76 -2.02 -2.90
CA ASP A 487 -21.86 -0.77 -2.15
C ASP A 487 -20.48 -0.41 -1.62
N TYR A 488 -19.81 0.52 -2.30
CA TYR A 488 -18.44 0.89 -1.98
C TYR A 488 -18.30 1.72 -0.71
N GLU A 489 -19.33 2.48 -0.30
CA GLU A 489 -19.32 3.23 0.96
C GLU A 489 -19.32 2.25 2.14
N SER A 490 -20.23 1.27 2.09
CA SER A 490 -20.28 0.20 3.09
C SER A 490 -19.02 -0.68 3.07
N LEU A 491 -18.43 -0.90 1.89
CA LEU A 491 -17.20 -1.68 1.74
C LEU A 491 -15.99 -0.96 2.36
N GLU A 492 -15.86 0.36 2.16
CA GLU A 492 -14.78 1.17 2.73
C GLU A 492 -14.88 1.21 4.26
N LEU A 493 -16.10 1.32 4.80
CA LEU A 493 -16.36 1.24 6.24
C LEU A 493 -16.15 -0.18 6.82
N GLY A 494 -16.02 -1.19 5.96
CA GLY A 494 -15.78 -2.59 6.33
C GLY A 494 -17.02 -3.33 6.82
N SER A 495 -18.19 -3.01 6.28
CA SER A 495 -19.42 -3.76 6.52
C SER A 495 -19.20 -5.25 6.26
N LEU A 496 -19.53 -6.10 7.23
CA LEU A 496 -19.28 -7.55 7.13
C LEU A 496 -19.95 -8.16 5.90
N LYS A 497 -21.17 -7.70 5.56
CA LYS A 497 -21.93 -8.19 4.41
C LYS A 497 -21.23 -7.90 3.09
N GLU A 498 -20.73 -6.67 2.92
CA GLU A 498 -20.01 -6.26 1.70
C GLU A 498 -18.66 -6.97 1.58
N VAL A 499 -17.91 -7.03 2.69
CA VAL A 499 -16.60 -7.70 2.72
C VAL A 499 -16.73 -9.19 2.41
N ARG A 500 -17.73 -9.89 3.00
CA ARG A 500 -18.03 -11.30 2.70
C ARG A 500 -18.40 -11.50 1.22
N HIS A 501 -19.27 -10.64 0.68
CA HIS A 501 -19.67 -10.70 -0.72
C HIS A 501 -18.47 -10.54 -1.66
N LEU A 502 -17.63 -9.53 -1.43
CA LEU A 502 -16.49 -9.26 -2.30
C LEU A 502 -15.41 -10.32 -2.17
N PHE A 503 -15.13 -10.79 -0.96
CA PHE A 503 -14.21 -11.90 -0.70
C PHE A 503 -14.64 -13.16 -1.48
N ALA A 504 -15.91 -13.57 -1.32
CA ALA A 504 -16.42 -14.76 -1.99
C ALA A 504 -16.32 -14.65 -3.51
N ARG A 505 -16.66 -13.48 -4.07
CA ARG A 505 -16.52 -13.23 -5.51
C ARG A 505 -15.08 -13.35 -5.99
N ILE A 506 -14.12 -12.78 -5.26
CA ILE A 506 -12.68 -12.84 -5.61
C ILE A 506 -12.19 -14.30 -5.60
N VAL A 507 -12.53 -15.06 -4.56
CA VAL A 507 -12.15 -16.48 -4.45
C VAL A 507 -12.78 -17.28 -5.58
N PHE A 508 -14.07 -17.09 -5.84
CA PHE A 508 -14.77 -17.80 -6.91
C PHE A 508 -14.19 -17.49 -8.30
N ASP A 509 -14.03 -16.22 -8.65
CA ASP A 509 -13.45 -15.79 -9.94
C ASP A 509 -11.97 -16.21 -10.08
N THR A 510 -11.31 -16.60 -8.99
CA THR A 510 -9.94 -17.15 -9.01
C THR A 510 -9.90 -18.64 -9.33
N ILE A 511 -10.83 -19.42 -8.78
CA ILE A 511 -10.88 -20.88 -8.96
C ILE A 511 -11.57 -21.24 -10.28
N TYR A 512 -12.66 -20.53 -10.59
CA TYR A 512 -13.45 -20.70 -11.80
C TYR A 512 -13.35 -19.41 -12.62
N PRO A 513 -12.20 -19.17 -13.29
CA PRO A 513 -12.06 -18.02 -14.13
C PRO A 513 -13.12 -18.07 -15.23
N ARG A 514 -13.88 -17.00 -15.37
CA ARG A 514 -14.78 -16.86 -16.52
C ARG A 514 -13.92 -16.94 -17.76
N LEU A 515 -14.23 -17.87 -18.67
CA LEU A 515 -13.67 -17.88 -20.03
C LEU A 515 -14.00 -16.52 -20.66
N GLN A 516 -13.11 -15.55 -20.49
CA GLN A 516 -13.15 -14.34 -21.30
C GLN A 516 -12.81 -14.82 -22.71
N ASN A 517 -13.74 -14.61 -23.65
CA ASN A 517 -13.50 -14.85 -25.07
C ASN A 517 -12.08 -14.39 -25.43
N LYS A 518 -11.26 -15.33 -25.92
CA LYS A 518 -9.94 -15.12 -26.53
C LYS A 518 -10.03 -14.33 -27.85
N GLU A 519 -10.92 -13.34 -27.96
CA GLU A 519 -11.09 -12.53 -29.17
C GLU A 519 -10.41 -11.15 -29.07
N ASN A 520 -10.11 -10.64 -27.87
CA ASN A 520 -9.46 -9.32 -27.73
C ASN A 520 -7.92 -9.35 -27.82
N SER A 521 -7.31 -10.50 -28.12
CA SER A 521 -5.87 -10.60 -28.43
C SER A 521 -5.55 -10.50 -29.93
N SER A 522 -6.55 -10.26 -30.79
CA SER A 522 -6.37 -10.11 -32.25
C SER A 522 -6.57 -8.69 -32.80
N LEU A 523 -6.90 -7.71 -31.94
CA LEU A 523 -7.14 -6.32 -32.37
C LEU A 523 -6.02 -5.32 -32.04
N HIS A 524 -4.86 -5.80 -31.56
CA HIS A 524 -3.69 -4.94 -31.30
C HIS A 524 -2.52 -5.09 -32.28
N GLU A 525 -2.69 -5.84 -33.38
CA GLU A 525 -1.64 -5.98 -34.42
C GLU A 525 -1.83 -5.10 -35.66
N ASN A 526 -2.89 -4.28 -35.78
CA ASN A 526 -3.08 -3.39 -36.95
C ASN A 526 -3.29 -1.91 -36.58
N SER A 527 -2.31 -1.31 -35.92
CA SER A 527 -2.16 0.15 -35.87
C SER A 527 -0.70 0.53 -35.62
N CYS A 528 0.12 0.33 -36.64
CA CYS A 528 1.40 1.00 -36.83
C CYS A 528 1.29 1.79 -38.13
N TYR A 529 0.99 3.08 -38.03
CA TYR A 529 1.48 4.17 -38.88
C TYR A 529 1.35 5.49 -38.13
#